data_AF-A0A2E1MNS6-F1
#
_entry.id   AF-A0A2E1MNS6-F1
#
_cell.length_a   1.000
_cell.length_b   1.000
_cell.length_c   1.000
_cell.angle_alpha   90.00
_cell.angle_beta   90.00
_cell.angle_gamma   90.00
#
_symmetry.space_group_name_H-M   'P 1'
#
loop_
_entity.id
_entity.type
_entity.pdbx_description
1 polymer ?
#
loop_
_entity_poly.entity_id
_entity_poly.type
_entity_poly.pdbx_seq_one_letter_code
_entity_poly.pdbx_strand_id
1 'polypeptide(L)'
;MEEKFQETTLRDIFKILNKEKIFIFLFTFFFTISSIIYVLFLQDIYKSETTLFPKEEDLPGVSSQIGSLANLAGININQEKNKLFVYIETLKSRKFHQHLLSFPGILENLMAPSSYDISSGELVFDSDLFDSSSEKWLPRKKPTPLEAHSFLLENLEIDREENTGIIKVSFKHLSPIFAKDFLDLVLNEFHKLTVEKDLAETENSIEYLNKKFLTSKVSSIKSLISSMMEEQLKKQMLIKFKEDYVFQIVDPPFTPEKKIEPLRSQIVIFCFLFGIFISISITLVRFLFISRNT
;
A
#
# COMPACT_ATOMS: atom_id res chain seq x y z
N MET A 1 8.09 64.66 8.81
CA MET A 1 8.64 63.91 9.95
C MET A 1 8.95 62.53 9.38
N GLU A 2 10.12 62.39 8.77
CA GLU A 2 10.55 61.17 8.10
C GLU A 2 10.86 60.13 9.18
N GLU A 3 10.14 59.01 9.15
CA GLU A 3 10.52 57.82 9.91
C GLU A 3 11.89 57.37 9.42
N LYS A 4 12.91 57.64 10.24
CA LYS A 4 14.27 57.17 10.02
C LYS A 4 14.25 55.65 10.28
N PHE A 5 13.96 54.85 9.25
CA PHE A 5 14.16 53.41 9.29
C PHE A 5 15.63 53.19 9.63
N GLN A 6 15.91 52.83 10.87
CA GLN A 6 17.24 52.46 11.31
C GLN A 6 17.59 51.18 10.55
N GLU A 7 18.40 51.30 9.49
CA GLU A 7 18.82 50.17 8.66
C GLU A 7 19.46 49.14 9.56
N THR A 8 18.75 48.05 9.82
CA THR A 8 19.21 46.98 10.71
C THR A 8 20.34 46.27 9.97
N THR A 9 21.58 46.63 10.30
CA THR A 9 22.75 46.07 9.64
C THR A 9 22.93 44.60 10.07
N LEU A 10 23.40 43.72 9.18
CA LEU A 10 23.67 42.31 9.50
C LEU A 10 24.53 42.11 10.76
N ARG A 11 25.45 43.05 11.01
CA ARG A 11 26.30 43.07 12.20
C ARG A 11 25.51 43.22 13.50
N ASP A 12 24.42 43.98 13.51
CA ASP A 12 23.64 44.21 14.72
C ASP A 12 22.76 43.00 15.05
N ILE A 13 22.24 42.31 14.02
CA ILE A 13 21.58 41.00 14.19
C ILE A 13 22.54 40.01 14.86
N PHE A 14 23.79 39.92 14.39
CA PHE A 14 24.76 39.00 14.96
C PHE A 14 25.11 39.31 16.42
N LYS A 15 25.19 40.60 16.80
CA LYS A 15 25.40 41.01 18.20
C LYS A 15 24.22 40.60 19.09
N ILE A 16 22.99 40.79 18.61
CA ILE A 16 21.77 40.44 19.34
C ILE A 16 21.72 38.93 19.57
N LEU A 17 21.97 38.13 18.52
CA LEU A 17 22.02 36.67 18.63
C LEU A 17 23.11 36.20 19.61
N ASN A 18 24.29 36.81 19.59
CA ASN A 18 25.36 36.44 20.53
C ASN A 18 25.04 36.84 21.98
N LYS A 19 24.26 37.91 22.19
CA LYS A 19 23.81 38.33 23.53
C LYS A 19 22.79 37.34 24.12
N GLU A 20 21.84 36.90 23.31
CA GLU A 20 20.76 35.99 23.73
C GLU A 20 21.07 34.50 23.43
N LYS A 21 22.34 34.16 23.14
CA LYS A 21 22.74 32.79 22.75
C LYS A 21 22.36 31.72 23.76
N ILE A 22 22.32 32.05 25.05
CA ILE A 22 21.92 31.13 26.12
C ILE A 22 20.43 30.80 26.01
N PHE A 23 19.59 31.80 25.70
CA PHE A 23 18.17 31.59 25.47
C PHE A 23 17.93 30.72 24.24
N ILE A 24 18.60 31.03 23.12
CA ILE A 24 18.54 30.25 21.87
C ILE A 24 18.94 28.79 22.14
N PHE A 25 20.04 28.59 22.87
CA PHE A 25 20.54 27.27 23.22
C PHE A 25 19.56 26.49 24.10
N LEU A 26 19.09 27.08 25.21
CA LEU A 26 18.15 26.43 26.14
C LEU A 26 16.81 26.08 25.46
N PHE A 27 16.28 26.98 24.63
CA PHE A 27 15.04 26.76 23.91
C PHE A 27 15.17 25.61 22.90
N THR A 28 16.23 25.64 22.09
CA THR A 28 16.52 24.58 21.11
C THR A 28 16.76 23.24 21.81
N PHE A 29 17.50 23.24 22.93
CA PHE A 29 17.78 22.06 23.72
C PHE A 29 16.50 21.43 24.30
N PHE A 30 15.62 22.24 24.88
CA PHE A 30 14.33 21.80 25.38
C PHE A 30 13.47 21.15 24.27
N PHE A 31 13.40 21.78 23.10
CA PHE A 31 12.62 21.28 21.97
C PHE A 31 13.18 19.96 21.43
N THR A 32 14.52 19.85 21.38
CA THR A 32 15.21 18.63 20.93
C THR A 32 14.99 17.47 21.91
N ILE A 33 15.11 17.71 23.23
CA ILE A 33 14.81 16.69 24.24
C ILE A 33 13.36 16.23 24.15
N SER A 34 12.43 17.18 24.04
CA SER A 34 11.00 16.87 23.93
C SER A 34 10.71 16.02 22.69
N SER A 35 11.38 16.31 21.57
CA SER A 35 11.29 15.50 20.34
C SER A 35 11.83 14.09 20.53
N ILE A 36 12.99 13.92 21.17
CA ILE A 36 13.55 12.60 21.47
C ILE A 36 12.58 11.78 22.33
N ILE A 37 12.04 12.37 23.40
CA ILE A 37 11.06 11.73 24.27
C ILE A 37 9.83 11.32 23.48
N TYR A 38 9.27 12.23 22.66
CA TYR A 38 8.11 11.94 21.83
C TYR A 38 8.34 10.77 20.87
N VAL A 39 9.48 10.76 20.18
CA VAL A 39 9.81 9.74 19.19
C VAL A 39 10.04 8.37 19.82
N LEU A 40 10.44 8.29 21.09
CA LEU A 40 10.57 7.03 21.82
C LEU A 40 9.22 6.35 22.10
N PHE A 41 8.12 7.11 22.11
CA PHE A 41 6.76 6.55 22.25
C PHE A 41 6.14 6.08 20.93
N LEU A 42 6.73 6.42 19.79
CA LEU A 42 6.22 5.99 18.49
C LEU A 42 6.59 4.53 18.22
N GLN A 43 5.60 3.77 17.77
CA GLN A 43 5.78 2.37 17.40
C GLN A 43 6.51 2.23 16.08
N ASP A 44 7.24 1.13 15.96
CA ASP A 44 7.97 0.80 14.74
C ASP A 44 7.05 0.07 13.76
N ILE A 45 7.04 0.54 12.52
CA ILE A 45 6.26 -0.02 11.42
C ILE A 45 7.21 -0.67 10.43
N TYR A 46 6.86 -1.88 10.04
CA TYR A 46 7.59 -2.72 9.12
C TYR A 46 6.80 -2.85 7.82
N LYS A 47 7.50 -3.00 6.70
CA LYS A 47 6.88 -3.11 5.38
C LYS A 47 7.38 -4.36 4.69
N SER A 48 6.49 -5.32 4.47
CA SER A 48 6.73 -6.44 3.55
C SER A 48 6.36 -6.01 2.14
N GLU A 49 7.17 -6.36 1.14
CA GLU A 49 6.91 -6.03 -0.26
C GLU A 49 7.13 -7.26 -1.16
N THR A 50 6.43 -7.28 -2.28
CA THR A 50 6.58 -8.27 -3.35
C THR A 50 6.60 -7.57 -4.70
N THR A 51 7.32 -8.16 -5.64
CA THR A 51 7.35 -7.71 -7.03
C THR A 51 6.66 -8.73 -7.92
N LEU A 52 5.64 -8.28 -8.63
CA LEU A 52 4.80 -9.10 -9.51
C LEU A 52 4.95 -8.64 -10.95
N PHE A 53 5.01 -9.61 -11.86
CA PHE A 53 4.87 -9.37 -13.29
C PHE A 53 3.48 -9.84 -13.75
N PRO A 54 2.71 -9.00 -14.46
CA PRO A 54 1.45 -9.42 -15.03
C PRO A 54 1.71 -10.48 -16.09
N LYS A 55 1.03 -11.62 -16.00
CA LYS A 55 1.12 -12.61 -17.06
C LYS A 55 0.20 -12.20 -18.18
N GLU A 56 0.77 -11.91 -19.34
CA GLU A 56 0.01 -11.69 -20.56
C GLU A 56 -0.82 -12.97 -20.84
N GLU A 57 -1.98 -12.79 -21.48
CA GLU A 57 -2.63 -13.88 -22.24
C GLU A 57 -1.79 -14.15 -23.50
N ASP A 58 -0.51 -14.42 -23.30
CA ASP A 58 0.45 -14.69 -24.35
C ASP A 58 0.20 -16.12 -24.84
N LEU A 59 -0.62 -16.20 -25.88
CA LEU A 59 -0.58 -17.30 -26.84
C LEU A 59 0.68 -17.10 -27.69
N PRO A 60 1.71 -17.95 -27.58
CA PRO A 60 2.89 -17.84 -28.43
C PRO A 60 2.47 -17.99 -29.89
N GLY A 61 2.63 -16.92 -30.67
CA GLY A 61 2.46 -16.93 -32.14
C GLY A 61 1.20 -16.28 -32.71
N VAL A 62 0.26 -15.80 -31.89
CA VAL A 62 -0.99 -15.16 -32.38
C VAL A 62 -1.07 -13.67 -32.04
N SER A 63 -0.48 -13.23 -30.92
CA SER A 63 -0.52 -11.84 -30.43
C SER A 63 0.26 -10.85 -31.32
N SER A 64 1.43 -11.24 -31.83
CA SER A 64 2.28 -10.35 -32.64
C SER A 64 1.70 -10.02 -34.03
N GLN A 65 1.00 -10.97 -34.66
CA GLN A 65 0.42 -10.78 -36.00
C GLN A 65 -0.92 -10.03 -35.93
N ILE A 66 -1.78 -10.36 -34.96
CA ILE A 66 -3.08 -9.69 -34.79
C ILE A 66 -2.91 -8.27 -34.22
N GLY A 67 -1.95 -8.04 -33.32
CA GLY A 67 -1.64 -6.69 -32.80
C GLY A 67 -1.18 -5.72 -33.89
N SER A 68 -0.43 -6.21 -34.88
CA SER A 68 -0.01 -5.39 -36.03
C SER A 68 -1.16 -5.01 -36.96
N LEU A 69 -2.14 -5.91 -37.15
CA LEU A 69 -3.32 -5.69 -37.99
C LEU A 69 -4.40 -4.84 -37.28
N ALA A 70 -4.53 -4.98 -35.95
CA ALA A 70 -5.46 -4.18 -35.14
C ALA A 70 -5.06 -2.71 -35.07
N ASN A 71 -3.75 -2.42 -34.95
CA ASN A 71 -3.21 -1.06 -35.03
C ASN A 71 -3.40 -0.43 -36.42
N LEU A 72 -3.31 -1.23 -37.50
CA LEU A 72 -3.59 -0.76 -38.87
C LEU A 72 -5.09 -0.50 -39.11
N ALA A 73 -5.98 -1.16 -38.38
CA ALA A 73 -7.44 -0.97 -38.47
C ALA A 73 -8.01 0.11 -37.53
N GLY A 74 -7.16 0.79 -36.73
CA GLY A 74 -7.58 1.83 -35.80
C GLY A 74 -8.32 1.33 -34.56
N ILE A 75 -8.23 0.03 -34.24
CA ILE A 75 -8.85 -0.58 -33.07
C ILE A 75 -7.84 -0.53 -31.92
N ASN A 76 -8.05 0.38 -30.97
CA ASN A 76 -7.19 0.54 -29.81
C ASN A 76 -7.17 -0.73 -28.95
N ILE A 77 -5.99 -1.34 -28.83
CA ILE A 77 -5.66 -2.50 -27.98
C ILE A 77 -5.62 -2.06 -26.50
N ASN A 78 -6.77 -1.65 -25.96
CA ASN A 78 -6.93 -1.23 -24.56
C ASN A 78 -7.43 -2.37 -23.63
N GLN A 79 -7.59 -3.59 -24.14
CA GLN A 79 -8.14 -4.70 -23.36
C GLN A 79 -7.21 -5.21 -22.25
N GLU A 80 -5.90 -5.24 -22.49
CA GLU A 80 -4.91 -5.69 -21.49
C GLU A 80 -4.79 -4.73 -20.31
N LYS A 81 -4.81 -3.41 -20.57
CA LYS A 81 -4.88 -2.38 -19.53
C LYS A 81 -6.14 -2.56 -18.66
N ASN A 82 -7.26 -2.96 -19.25
CA ASN A 82 -8.51 -3.14 -18.51
C ASN A 82 -8.46 -4.33 -17.54
N LYS A 83 -7.85 -5.45 -17.90
CA LYS A 83 -7.80 -6.65 -17.04
C LYS A 83 -6.95 -6.41 -15.78
N LEU A 84 -5.75 -5.83 -15.95
CA LEU A 84 -4.88 -5.47 -14.82
C LEU A 84 -5.49 -4.38 -13.94
N PHE A 85 -6.17 -3.40 -14.53
CA PHE A 85 -6.92 -2.41 -13.77
C PHE A 85 -8.00 -3.08 -12.90
N VAL A 86 -8.78 -4.01 -13.48
CA VAL A 86 -9.78 -4.78 -12.72
C VAL A 86 -9.13 -5.58 -11.59
N TYR A 87 -7.95 -6.16 -11.79
CA TYR A 87 -7.22 -6.87 -10.74
C TYR A 87 -6.82 -5.96 -9.58
N ILE A 88 -6.22 -4.80 -9.88
CA ILE A 88 -5.81 -3.81 -8.87
C ILE A 88 -7.04 -3.29 -8.10
N GLU A 89 -8.14 -2.98 -8.80
CA GLU A 89 -9.37 -2.53 -8.14
C GLU A 89 -10.04 -3.64 -7.33
N THR A 90 -9.91 -4.91 -7.74
CA THR A 90 -10.41 -6.04 -6.97
C THR A 90 -9.62 -6.22 -5.68
N LEU A 91 -8.28 -6.12 -5.73
CA LEU A 91 -7.42 -6.15 -4.55
C LEU A 91 -7.76 -5.05 -3.53
N LYS A 92 -8.19 -3.87 -4.01
CA LYS A 92 -8.63 -2.75 -3.16
C LYS A 92 -10.10 -2.82 -2.75
N SER A 93 -10.86 -3.78 -3.26
CA SER A 93 -12.31 -3.79 -3.10
C SER A 93 -12.74 -4.19 -1.69
N ARG A 94 -13.85 -3.61 -1.21
CA ARG A 94 -14.46 -4.00 0.07
C ARG A 94 -14.80 -5.48 0.13
N LYS A 95 -15.28 -6.05 -0.98
CA LYS A 95 -15.65 -7.46 -1.06
C LYS A 95 -14.44 -8.36 -0.80
N PHE A 96 -13.30 -8.04 -1.42
CA PHE A 96 -12.08 -8.81 -1.22
C PHE A 96 -11.49 -8.60 0.18
N HIS A 97 -11.45 -7.37 0.69
CA HIS A 97 -11.00 -7.13 2.07
C HIS A 97 -11.89 -7.86 3.09
N GLN A 98 -13.22 -7.88 2.90
CA GLN A 98 -14.12 -8.66 3.76
C GLN A 98 -13.85 -10.16 3.71
N HIS A 99 -13.49 -10.69 2.53
CA HIS A 99 -13.04 -12.08 2.40
C HIS A 99 -11.78 -12.34 3.23
N LEU A 100 -10.76 -11.48 3.13
CA LEU A 100 -9.53 -11.60 3.93
C LEU A 100 -9.79 -11.51 5.44
N LEU A 101 -10.69 -10.62 5.86
CA LEU A 101 -11.05 -10.45 7.27
C LEU A 101 -11.91 -11.61 7.82
N SER A 102 -12.40 -12.50 6.97
CA SER A 102 -13.14 -13.69 7.40
C SER A 102 -12.22 -14.80 7.92
N PHE A 103 -10.93 -14.73 7.61
CA PHE A 103 -9.95 -15.69 8.10
C PHE A 103 -9.66 -15.49 9.59
N PRO A 104 -9.59 -16.57 10.39
CA PRO A 104 -9.34 -16.48 11.83
C PRO A 104 -8.03 -15.74 12.13
N GLY A 105 -8.07 -14.83 13.10
CA GLY A 105 -6.90 -14.10 13.58
C GLY A 105 -6.49 -12.91 12.71
N ILE A 106 -7.03 -12.74 11.50
CA ILE A 106 -6.67 -11.62 10.63
C ILE A 106 -7.23 -10.31 11.17
N LEU A 107 -8.51 -10.26 11.52
CA LEU A 107 -9.12 -9.03 12.04
C LEU A 107 -8.47 -8.62 13.37
N GLU A 108 -8.20 -9.59 14.23
CA GLU A 108 -7.55 -9.41 15.53
C GLU A 108 -6.14 -8.86 15.36
N ASN A 109 -5.30 -9.53 14.57
CA ASN A 109 -3.92 -9.10 14.35
C ASN A 109 -3.79 -7.79 13.59
N LEU A 110 -4.82 -7.37 12.85
CA LEU A 110 -4.81 -6.14 12.07
C LEU A 110 -5.29 -4.92 12.87
N MET A 111 -6.25 -5.10 13.78
CA MET A 111 -6.94 -3.98 14.44
C MET A 111 -6.75 -3.89 15.96
N ALA A 112 -6.33 -4.97 16.63
CA ALA A 112 -6.16 -5.02 18.08
C ALA A 112 -4.74 -4.72 18.61
N PRO A 113 -3.63 -4.84 17.85
CA PRO A 113 -2.30 -4.62 18.42
C PRO A 113 -2.05 -3.17 18.82
N SER A 114 -1.40 -3.02 19.97
CA SER A 114 -0.86 -1.75 20.46
C SER A 114 0.63 -1.59 20.16
N SER A 115 1.37 -2.69 20.15
CA SER A 115 2.82 -2.72 19.93
C SER A 115 3.29 -4.12 19.49
N TYR A 116 4.56 -4.22 19.13
CA TYR A 116 5.22 -5.47 18.76
C TYR A 116 6.48 -5.64 19.61
N ASP A 117 6.61 -6.78 20.27
CA ASP A 117 7.82 -7.12 21.03
C ASP A 117 8.79 -7.89 20.12
N ILE A 118 9.90 -7.24 19.78
CA ILE A 118 10.94 -7.80 18.93
C ILE A 118 11.61 -9.02 19.59
N SER A 119 11.64 -9.08 20.92
CA SER A 119 12.33 -10.13 21.67
C SER A 119 11.56 -11.44 21.66
N SER A 120 10.24 -11.37 21.84
CA SER A 120 9.35 -12.53 21.78
C SER A 120 8.90 -12.86 20.36
N GLY A 121 8.88 -11.86 19.47
CA GLY A 121 8.32 -11.99 18.12
C GLY A 121 6.79 -11.92 18.10
N GLU A 122 6.16 -11.40 19.16
CA GLU A 122 4.71 -11.42 19.35
C GLU A 122 4.08 -10.02 19.33
N LEU A 123 2.81 -9.97 18.89
CA LEU A 123 1.99 -8.78 18.96
C LEU A 123 1.45 -8.60 20.38
N VAL A 124 1.56 -7.39 20.91
CA VAL A 124 0.97 -7.03 22.20
C VAL A 124 -0.38 -6.36 21.93
N PHE A 125 -1.47 -7.04 22.25
CA PHE A 125 -2.81 -6.51 22.04
C PHE A 125 -3.19 -5.44 23.07
N ASP A 126 -3.98 -4.47 22.62
CA ASP A 126 -4.60 -3.48 23.49
C ASP A 126 -5.70 -4.13 24.33
N SER A 127 -5.48 -4.24 25.64
CA SER A 127 -6.43 -4.81 26.59
C SER A 127 -7.75 -4.04 26.67
N ASP A 128 -7.79 -2.78 26.22
CA ASP A 128 -9.02 -1.97 26.16
C ASP A 128 -9.88 -2.26 24.91
N LEU A 129 -9.34 -3.07 23.98
CA LEU A 129 -10.01 -3.48 22.74
C LEU A 129 -10.27 -4.99 22.70
N PHE A 130 -9.26 -5.78 23.05
CA PHE A 130 -9.24 -7.22 22.82
C PHE A 130 -8.66 -7.97 24.02
N ASP A 131 -9.36 -9.02 24.47
CA ASP A 131 -8.87 -9.93 25.49
C ASP A 131 -8.13 -11.09 24.85
N SER A 132 -6.80 -11.04 24.93
CA SER A 132 -5.88 -12.07 24.43
C SER A 132 -6.09 -13.44 25.06
N SER A 133 -6.61 -13.53 26.29
CA SER A 133 -6.78 -14.81 26.99
C SER A 133 -8.03 -15.55 26.55
N SER A 134 -9.09 -14.81 26.22
CA SER A 134 -10.37 -15.36 25.76
C SER A 134 -10.59 -15.27 24.24
N GLU A 135 -9.61 -14.71 23.52
CA GLU A 135 -9.62 -14.44 22.08
C GLU A 135 -10.88 -13.69 21.63
N LYS A 136 -11.30 -12.69 22.43
CA LYS A 136 -12.54 -11.97 22.21
C LYS A 136 -12.38 -10.47 22.30
N TRP A 137 -13.04 -9.81 21.36
CA TRP A 137 -13.29 -8.38 21.41
C TRP A 137 -14.14 -8.02 22.63
N LEU A 138 -13.77 -6.94 23.30
CA LEU A 138 -14.59 -6.38 24.36
C LEU A 138 -15.94 -5.88 23.80
N PRO A 139 -17.01 -5.84 24.63
CA PRO A 139 -18.34 -5.42 24.18
C PRO A 139 -18.30 -4.05 23.48
N ARG A 140 -18.84 -3.98 22.25
CA ARG A 140 -18.88 -2.78 21.40
C ARG A 140 -17.50 -2.23 20.97
N LYS A 141 -16.42 -2.98 21.16
CA LYS A 141 -15.07 -2.61 20.70
C LYS A 141 -14.64 -3.31 19.42
N LYS A 142 -15.39 -4.33 18.98
CA LYS A 142 -15.11 -5.01 17.72
C LYS A 142 -15.20 -4.03 16.54
N PRO A 143 -14.15 -3.91 15.72
CA PRO A 143 -14.14 -3.03 14.56
C PRO A 143 -15.22 -3.42 13.56
N THR A 144 -15.77 -2.42 12.89
CA THR A 144 -16.66 -2.64 11.76
C THR A 144 -15.87 -3.09 10.53
N PRO A 145 -16.50 -3.82 9.59
CA PRO A 145 -15.86 -4.16 8.31
C PRO A 145 -15.39 -2.94 7.51
N LEU A 146 -16.00 -1.77 7.74
CA LEU A 146 -15.60 -0.53 7.08
C LEU A 146 -14.33 0.07 7.69
N GLU A 147 -14.21 0.05 9.02
CA GLU A 147 -12.99 0.50 9.72
C GLU A 147 -11.78 -0.35 9.30
N ALA A 148 -11.93 -1.67 9.30
CA ALA A 148 -10.87 -2.58 8.86
C ALA A 148 -10.54 -2.42 7.36
N HIS A 149 -11.54 -2.14 6.53
CA HIS A 149 -11.30 -1.82 5.11
C HIS A 149 -10.51 -0.52 4.93
N SER A 150 -10.82 0.53 5.70
CA SER A 150 -10.06 1.78 5.68
C SER A 150 -8.61 1.58 6.12
N PHE A 151 -8.39 0.84 7.20
CA PHE A 151 -7.04 0.47 7.64
C PHE A 151 -6.26 -0.23 6.52
N LEU A 152 -6.89 -1.19 5.84
CA LEU A 152 -6.26 -1.90 4.72
C LEU A 152 -5.94 -0.96 3.55
N LEU A 153 -6.81 -0.02 3.20
CA LEU A 153 -6.51 0.95 2.13
C LEU A 153 -5.31 1.85 2.45
N GLU A 154 -5.07 2.16 3.73
CA GLU A 154 -3.95 2.97 4.17
C GLU A 154 -2.64 2.19 4.25
N ASN A 155 -2.70 0.88 4.52
CA ASN A 155 -1.52 0.06 4.80
C ASN A 155 -1.17 -0.95 3.71
N LEU A 156 -2.11 -1.30 2.81
CA LEU A 156 -1.88 -2.14 1.63
C LEU A 156 -1.71 -1.24 0.39
N GLU A 157 -0.46 -1.06 -0.01
CA GLU A 157 -0.08 -0.25 -1.15
C GLU A 157 0.11 -1.14 -2.38
N ILE A 158 -0.49 -0.74 -3.51
CA ILE A 158 -0.37 -1.43 -4.80
C ILE A 158 0.03 -0.38 -5.83
N ASP A 159 1.30 -0.42 -6.21
CA ASP A 159 1.93 0.51 -7.13
C ASP A 159 2.24 -0.18 -8.45
N ARG A 160 1.80 0.43 -9.55
CA ARG A 160 2.08 -0.06 -10.90
C ARG A 160 3.04 0.89 -11.58
N GLU A 161 4.13 0.35 -12.10
CA GLU A 161 5.04 1.10 -12.95
C GLU A 161 4.51 1.14 -14.39
N GLU A 162 4.18 2.34 -14.90
CA GLU A 162 3.52 2.49 -16.20
C GLU A 162 4.37 2.00 -17.37
N ASN A 163 5.70 2.08 -17.26
CA ASN A 163 6.64 1.76 -18.34
C ASN A 163 6.94 0.27 -18.46
N THR A 164 7.07 -0.42 -17.32
CA THR A 164 7.49 -1.84 -17.26
C THR A 164 6.31 -2.78 -17.04
N GLY A 165 5.16 -2.26 -16.60
CA GLY A 165 4.00 -3.06 -16.20
C GLY A 165 4.20 -3.80 -14.87
N ILE A 166 5.36 -3.66 -14.22
CA ILE A 166 5.66 -4.26 -12.93
C ILE A 166 4.69 -3.73 -11.88
N ILE A 167 4.19 -4.62 -11.04
CA ILE A 167 3.31 -4.31 -9.93
C ILE A 167 4.08 -4.59 -8.63
N LYS A 168 4.23 -3.57 -7.79
CA LYS A 168 4.74 -3.72 -6.43
C LYS A 168 3.55 -3.71 -5.48
N VAL A 169 3.44 -4.76 -4.67
CA VAL A 169 2.45 -4.82 -3.60
C VAL A 169 3.20 -4.81 -2.30
N SER A 170 2.79 -3.96 -1.36
CA SER A 170 3.40 -3.91 -0.04
C SER A 170 2.37 -3.72 1.05
N PHE A 171 2.67 -4.26 2.23
CA PHE A 171 1.81 -4.14 3.39
C PHE A 171 2.61 -3.67 4.61
N LYS A 172 2.11 -2.61 5.24
CA LYS A 172 2.70 -2.00 6.44
C LYS A 172 2.03 -2.55 7.69
N HIS A 173 2.82 -2.96 8.67
CA HIS A 173 2.32 -3.48 9.94
C HIS A 173 3.33 -3.38 11.08
N LEU A 174 2.86 -3.42 12.33
CA LEU A 174 3.70 -3.42 13.54
C LEU A 174 4.56 -4.68 13.65
N SER A 175 4.02 -5.83 13.25
CA SER A 175 4.77 -7.11 13.20
C SER A 175 5.32 -7.35 11.79
N PRO A 176 6.64 -7.56 11.63
CA PRO A 176 7.24 -7.91 10.34
C PRO A 176 6.82 -9.30 9.86
N ILE A 177 6.54 -10.22 10.79
CA ILE A 177 6.08 -11.59 10.49
C ILE A 177 4.66 -11.52 9.91
N PHE A 178 3.75 -10.85 10.63
CA PHE A 178 2.38 -10.68 10.14
C PHE A 178 2.35 -9.87 8.84
N ALA A 179 3.23 -8.87 8.67
CA ALA A 179 3.29 -8.09 7.43
C ALA A 179 3.51 -9.00 6.21
N LYS A 180 4.46 -9.93 6.33
CA LYS A 180 4.77 -10.92 5.30
C LYS A 180 3.64 -11.92 5.13
N ASP A 181 3.18 -12.55 6.21
CA ASP A 181 2.17 -13.62 6.13
C ASP A 181 0.81 -13.10 5.63
N PHE A 182 0.45 -11.87 6.00
CA PHE A 182 -0.74 -11.22 5.48
C PHE A 182 -0.61 -10.92 3.98
N LEU A 183 0.56 -10.48 3.53
CA LEU A 183 0.80 -10.25 2.11
C LEU A 183 0.74 -11.56 1.30
N ASP A 184 1.29 -12.65 1.83
CA ASP A 184 1.13 -13.99 1.23
C ASP A 184 -0.35 -14.39 1.14
N LEU A 185 -1.11 -14.19 2.22
CA LEU A 185 -2.56 -14.46 2.23
C LEU A 185 -3.29 -13.66 1.14
N VAL A 186 -2.99 -12.37 1.02
CA VAL A 186 -3.56 -11.49 0.00
C VAL A 186 -3.33 -12.06 -1.40
N LEU A 187 -2.08 -12.43 -1.73
CA LEU A 187 -1.74 -12.94 -3.05
C LEU A 187 -2.40 -14.29 -3.34
N ASN A 188 -2.35 -15.21 -2.37
CA ASN A 188 -2.90 -16.55 -2.51
C ASN A 188 -4.42 -16.53 -2.68
N GLU A 189 -5.13 -15.77 -1.85
CA GLU A 189 -6.59 -15.67 -1.94
C GLU A 189 -7.03 -14.90 -3.18
N PHE A 190 -6.27 -13.88 -3.61
CA PHE A 190 -6.54 -13.20 -4.88
C PHE A 190 -6.37 -14.14 -6.07
N HIS A 191 -5.27 -14.92 -6.10
CA HIS A 191 -5.02 -15.92 -7.13
C HIS A 191 -6.17 -16.94 -7.19
N LYS A 192 -6.52 -17.53 -6.04
CA LYS A 192 -7.57 -18.55 -5.93
C LYS A 192 -8.91 -18.05 -6.42
N LEU A 193 -9.38 -16.90 -5.93
CA LEU A 193 -10.67 -16.32 -6.34
C LEU A 193 -10.71 -15.98 -7.83
N THR A 194 -9.58 -15.53 -8.39
CA THR A 194 -9.48 -15.23 -9.83
C THR A 194 -9.53 -16.51 -10.65
N VAL A 195 -8.82 -17.57 -10.25
CA VAL A 195 -8.85 -18.89 -10.90
C VAL A 195 -10.25 -19.48 -10.86
N GLU A 196 -10.90 -19.50 -9.69
CA GLU A 196 -12.26 -20.03 -9.54
C GLU A 196 -13.26 -19.30 -10.44
N LYS A 197 -13.19 -17.97 -10.47
CA LYS A 197 -14.05 -17.13 -11.32
C LYS A 197 -13.81 -17.41 -12.81
N ASP A 198 -12.56 -17.37 -13.25
CA ASP A 198 -12.23 -17.52 -14.67
C ASP A 198 -12.52 -18.94 -15.19
N LEU A 199 -12.37 -19.97 -14.33
CA LEU A 199 -12.80 -21.33 -14.65
C LEU A 199 -14.31 -21.42 -14.81
N ALA A 200 -15.07 -20.87 -13.88
CA ALA A 200 -16.53 -20.87 -13.96
C ALA A 200 -17.03 -20.16 -15.22
N GLU A 201 -16.45 -19.00 -15.57
CA GLU A 201 -16.77 -18.28 -16.81
C GLU A 201 -16.46 -19.10 -18.06
N THR A 202 -15.32 -19.79 -18.07
CA THR A 202 -14.89 -20.62 -19.21
C THR A 202 -15.78 -21.86 -19.36
N GLU A 203 -16.13 -22.52 -18.26
CA GLU A 203 -17.02 -23.70 -18.25
C GLU A 203 -18.43 -23.35 -18.74
N ASN A 204 -18.99 -22.23 -18.26
CA ASN A 204 -20.28 -21.72 -18.74
C ASN A 204 -20.24 -21.38 -20.24
N SER A 205 -19.12 -20.84 -20.73
CA SER A 205 -18.93 -20.51 -22.15
C SER A 205 -18.88 -21.77 -23.02
N ILE A 206 -18.14 -22.79 -22.59
CA ILE A 206 -18.06 -24.09 -23.28
C ILE A 206 -19.43 -24.75 -23.34
N GLU A 207 -20.18 -24.75 -22.24
CA GLU A 207 -21.53 -25.32 -22.19
C GLU A 207 -22.46 -24.62 -23.19
N TYR A 208 -22.44 -23.27 -23.20
CA TYR A 208 -23.23 -22.48 -24.14
C TYR A 208 -22.87 -22.78 -25.61
N LEU A 209 -21.57 -22.80 -25.93
CA LEU A 209 -21.09 -23.11 -27.29
C LEU A 209 -21.49 -24.52 -27.72
N ASN A 210 -21.37 -25.50 -26.83
CA ASN A 210 -21.78 -26.89 -27.12
C ASN A 210 -23.28 -26.98 -27.43
N LYS A 211 -24.12 -26.29 -26.65
CA LYS A 211 -25.57 -26.22 -26.91
C LYS A 211 -25.89 -25.59 -28.27
N LYS A 212 -25.16 -24.55 -28.68
CA LYS A 212 -25.32 -23.93 -30.01
C LYS A 212 -24.77 -24.81 -31.14
N PHE A 213 -23.71 -25.56 -30.91
CA PHE A 213 -23.14 -26.51 -31.87
C PHE A 213 -24.14 -27.61 -32.23
N LEU A 214 -24.80 -28.20 -31.22
CA LEU A 214 -25.77 -29.28 -31.38
C LEU A 214 -27.06 -28.83 -32.08
N THR A 215 -27.47 -27.57 -31.90
CA THR A 215 -28.70 -27.02 -32.48
C THR A 215 -28.50 -26.41 -33.87
N SER A 216 -27.28 -26.07 -34.24
CA SER A 216 -26.96 -25.50 -35.56
C SER A 216 -27.03 -26.55 -36.67
N LYS A 217 -27.66 -26.19 -37.80
CA LYS A 217 -27.74 -27.05 -39.01
C LYS A 217 -26.74 -26.66 -40.09
N VAL A 218 -26.08 -25.50 -39.97
CA VAL A 218 -25.17 -24.96 -40.97
C VAL A 218 -23.74 -25.35 -40.62
N SER A 219 -23.04 -26.01 -41.55
CA SER A 219 -21.66 -26.49 -41.36
C SER A 219 -20.67 -25.35 -41.04
N SER A 220 -20.80 -24.20 -41.71
CA SER A 220 -19.94 -23.04 -41.47
C SER A 220 -20.08 -22.48 -40.05
N ILE A 221 -21.30 -22.47 -39.49
CA ILE A 221 -21.54 -22.03 -38.10
C ILE A 221 -20.95 -23.04 -37.12
N LYS A 222 -21.06 -24.35 -37.40
CA LYS A 222 -20.43 -25.38 -36.57
C LYS A 222 -18.91 -25.20 -36.52
N SER A 223 -18.27 -24.94 -37.66
CA SER A 223 -16.83 -24.67 -37.73
C SER A 223 -16.42 -23.46 -36.88
N LEU A 224 -17.17 -22.36 -36.98
CA LEU A 224 -16.93 -21.16 -36.15
C LEU A 224 -17.05 -21.46 -34.66
N ILE A 225 -18.12 -22.16 -34.25
CA ILE A 225 -18.34 -22.54 -32.84
C ILE A 225 -17.22 -23.46 -32.33
N SER A 226 -16.75 -24.41 -33.16
CA SER A 226 -15.62 -25.28 -32.81
C SER A 226 -14.34 -24.48 -32.57
N SER A 227 -14.05 -23.48 -33.41
CA SER A 227 -12.90 -22.58 -33.20
C SER A 227 -13.02 -21.81 -31.88
N MET A 228 -14.19 -21.24 -31.58
CA MET A 228 -14.42 -20.54 -30.31
C MET A 228 -14.31 -21.50 -29.11
N MET A 229 -14.79 -22.73 -29.25
CA MET A 229 -14.69 -23.74 -28.19
C MET A 229 -13.23 -24.16 -27.96
N GLU A 230 -12.43 -24.29 -29.01
CA GLU A 230 -10.99 -24.55 -28.91
C GLU A 230 -10.28 -23.43 -28.14
N GLU A 231 -10.61 -22.16 -28.41
CA GLU A 231 -10.08 -21.01 -27.66
C GLU A 231 -10.43 -21.09 -26.17
N GLN A 232 -11.70 -21.40 -25.83
CA GLN A 232 -12.11 -21.57 -24.44
C GLN A 232 -11.41 -22.76 -23.75
N LEU A 233 -11.25 -23.88 -24.44
CA LEU A 233 -10.53 -25.05 -23.90
C LEU A 233 -9.04 -24.74 -23.66
N LYS A 234 -8.39 -24.00 -24.57
CA LYS A 234 -7.01 -23.52 -24.35
C LYS A 234 -6.94 -22.62 -23.12
N LYS A 235 -7.87 -21.66 -22.98
CA LYS A 235 -7.95 -20.80 -21.78
C LYS A 235 -8.14 -21.63 -20.51
N GLN A 236 -9.08 -22.58 -20.50
CA GLN A 236 -9.31 -23.47 -19.36
C GLN A 236 -8.04 -24.27 -18.99
N MET A 237 -7.32 -24.78 -19.98
CA MET A 237 -6.07 -25.50 -19.78
C MET A 237 -5.01 -24.59 -19.13
N LEU A 238 -4.86 -23.34 -19.61
CA LEU A 238 -3.93 -22.39 -19.03
C LEU A 238 -4.25 -22.09 -17.56
N ILE A 239 -5.53 -21.92 -17.22
CA ILE A 239 -5.96 -21.66 -15.84
C ILE A 239 -5.69 -22.87 -14.92
N LYS A 240 -5.95 -24.10 -15.39
CA LYS A 240 -5.81 -25.31 -14.55
C LYS A 240 -4.36 -25.75 -14.30
N PHE A 241 -3.45 -25.49 -15.23
CA PHE A 241 -2.09 -26.05 -15.18
C PHE A 241 -0.98 -25.03 -14.92
N LYS A 242 -1.25 -23.72 -14.99
CA LYS A 242 -0.25 -22.69 -14.65
C LYS A 242 -0.44 -22.25 -13.20
N GLU A 243 0.50 -22.63 -12.33
CA GLU A 243 0.55 -22.17 -10.93
C GLU A 243 0.58 -20.63 -10.85
N ASP A 244 1.30 -19.98 -11.76
CA ASP A 244 1.32 -18.51 -11.88
C ASP A 244 0.33 -18.01 -12.94
N TYR A 245 -0.96 -18.39 -12.89
CA TYR A 245 -1.93 -17.94 -13.92
C TYR A 245 -2.15 -16.42 -13.91
N VAL A 246 -2.24 -15.81 -12.72
CA VAL A 246 -2.65 -14.41 -12.53
C VAL A 246 -1.45 -13.47 -12.56
N PHE A 247 -0.48 -13.73 -11.69
CA PHE A 247 0.77 -12.98 -11.59
C PHE A 247 1.93 -13.95 -11.52
N GLN A 248 3.04 -13.59 -12.16
CA GLN A 248 4.32 -14.23 -11.88
C GLN A 248 4.98 -13.48 -10.72
N ILE A 249 5.30 -14.20 -9.65
CA ILE A 249 6.03 -13.64 -8.52
C ILE A 249 7.51 -13.57 -8.90
N VAL A 250 8.03 -12.36 -9.08
CA VAL A 250 9.46 -12.11 -9.36
C VAL A 250 10.25 -12.15 -8.05
N ASP A 251 9.69 -11.50 -7.02
CA ASP A 251 10.26 -11.47 -5.68
C ASP A 251 9.14 -11.70 -4.66
N PRO A 252 9.15 -12.81 -3.91
CA PRO A 252 8.08 -13.14 -2.97
C PRO A 252 8.07 -12.20 -1.76
N PRO A 253 6.94 -12.09 -1.04
CA PRO A 253 6.88 -11.40 0.25
C PRO A 253 7.97 -11.89 1.21
N PHE A 254 8.69 -10.95 1.82
CA PHE A 254 9.75 -11.25 2.78
C PHE A 254 9.49 -10.60 4.13
N THR A 255 10.04 -11.20 5.19
CA THR A 255 10.01 -10.64 6.54
C THR A 255 11.04 -9.51 6.63
N PRO A 256 10.63 -8.23 6.79
CA PRO A 256 11.58 -7.13 6.82
C PRO A 256 12.39 -7.10 8.12
N GLU A 257 13.71 -7.00 7.98
CA GLU A 257 14.63 -6.88 9.13
C GLU A 257 14.66 -5.47 9.73
N LYS A 258 14.33 -4.46 8.93
CA LYS A 258 14.39 -3.05 9.31
C LYS A 258 13.01 -2.43 9.19
N LYS A 259 12.67 -1.61 10.20
CA LYS A 259 11.48 -0.76 10.16
C LYS A 259 11.58 0.29 9.04
N ILE A 260 10.44 0.64 8.46
CA ILE A 260 10.33 1.71 7.48
C ILE A 260 10.02 3.05 8.15
N GLU A 261 9.17 3.04 9.18
CA GLU A 261 8.64 4.24 9.82
C GLU A 261 8.54 4.04 11.35
N PRO A 262 8.61 5.13 12.15
CA PRO A 262 9.03 6.47 11.75
C PRO A 262 10.55 6.57 11.58
N LEU A 263 10.99 7.46 10.70
CA LEU A 263 12.39 7.84 10.55
C LEU A 263 12.81 8.76 11.71
N ARG A 264 13.04 8.14 12.88
CA ARG A 264 13.29 8.80 14.18
C ARG A 264 14.36 9.90 14.10
N SER A 265 15.44 9.66 13.36
CA SER A 265 16.51 10.65 13.15
C SER A 265 16.06 11.89 12.39
N GLN A 266 15.23 11.72 11.35
CA GLN A 266 14.70 12.83 10.58
C GLN A 266 13.80 13.72 11.43
N ILE A 267 12.93 13.13 12.26
CA ILE A 267 12.04 13.88 13.17
C ILE A 267 12.86 14.76 14.12
N VAL A 268 13.89 14.19 14.76
CA VAL A 268 14.75 14.93 15.71
C VAL A 268 15.50 16.07 14.99
N ILE A 269 16.04 15.82 13.79
CA ILE A 269 16.72 16.85 12.98
C ILE A 269 15.77 17.99 12.62
N PHE A 270 14.54 17.67 12.18
CA PHE A 270 13.54 18.68 11.85
C PHE A 270 13.15 19.49 13.10
N CYS A 271 12.90 18.83 14.24
CA CYS A 271 12.60 19.54 15.48
C CYS A 271 13.75 20.45 15.93
N PHE A 272 15.00 20.00 15.83
CA PHE A 272 16.17 20.81 16.15
C PHE A 272 16.26 22.07 15.27
N LEU A 273 16.13 21.92 13.94
CA LEU A 273 16.14 23.06 13.00
C LEU A 273 15.00 24.03 13.28
N PHE A 274 13.80 23.50 13.54
CA PHE A 274 12.62 24.32 13.84
C PHE A 274 12.76 25.05 15.19
N GLY A 275 13.37 24.40 16.19
CA GLY A 275 13.69 25.01 17.48
C GLY A 275 14.66 26.18 17.35
N ILE A 276 15.71 26.04 16.54
CA ILE A 276 16.63 27.15 16.22
C ILE A 276 15.88 28.28 15.55
N PHE A 277 15.10 27.99 14.50
CA PHE A 277 14.37 28.99 13.75
C PHE A 277 13.41 29.80 14.65
N ILE A 278 12.57 29.11 15.44
CA ILE A 278 11.64 29.76 16.38
C ILE A 278 12.40 30.59 17.41
N SER A 279 13.48 30.06 17.99
CA SER A 279 14.23 30.78 19.02
C SER A 279 14.86 32.08 18.48
N ILE A 280 15.34 32.06 17.24
CA ILE A 280 15.85 33.25 16.55
C ILE A 280 14.71 34.24 16.30
N SER A 281 13.57 33.79 15.78
CA SER A 281 12.40 34.64 15.54
C SER A 281 11.90 35.31 16.82
N ILE A 282 11.77 34.57 17.92
CA ILE A 282 11.38 35.10 19.23
C ILE A 282 12.39 36.13 19.72
N THR A 283 13.68 35.85 19.57
CA THR A 283 14.77 36.77 19.97
C THR A 283 14.67 38.10 19.20
N LEU A 284 14.43 38.05 17.89
CA LEU A 284 14.29 39.24 17.05
C LEU A 284 13.04 40.06 17.40
N VAL A 285 11.90 39.39 17.60
CA VAL A 285 10.65 40.08 17.99
C VAL A 285 10.82 40.74 19.36
N ARG A 286 11.42 40.04 20.33
CA ARG A 286 11.71 40.60 21.67
C ARG A 286 12.60 41.83 21.58
N PHE A 287 13.60 41.82 20.69
CA PHE A 287 14.45 42.98 20.45
C PHE A 287 13.67 44.17 19.85
N LEU A 288 12.83 43.94 18.83
CA LEU A 288 12.03 45.00 18.21
C LEU A 288 11.05 45.65 19.21
N PHE A 289 10.43 44.87 20.10
CA PHE A 289 9.55 45.40 21.15
C PHE A 289 10.32 46.21 22.20
N ILE A 290 11.49 45.73 22.64
CA ILE A 290 12.34 46.46 23.59
C ILE A 290 12.83 47.78 22.96
N SER A 291 13.23 47.76 21.69
CA SER A 291 13.69 48.95 20.97
C SER A 291 12.59 49.98 20.68
N ARG A 292 11.31 49.61 20.73
CA ARG A 292 10.18 50.58 20.63
C ARG A 292 9.83 51.24 21.96
N ASN A 293 10.26 50.67 23.10
CA ASN A 293 9.95 51.16 24.45
C ASN A 293 11.10 51.97 25.08
N THR A 294 12.22 52.14 24.39
CA THR A 294 13.38 52.97 24.77
C THR A 294 13.57 54.09 23.77
#